data_AF-Q1MDB3-F1
#
_entry.id   AF-Q1MDB3-F1
#
_cell.length_a   1.000
_cell.length_b   1.000
_cell.length_c   1.000
_cell.angle_alpha   90.00
_cell.angle_beta   90.00
_cell.angle_gamma   90.00
#
_symmetry.space_group_name_H-M   'P 1'
#
loop_
_entity.id
_entity.type
_entity.pdbx_description
1 polymer ?
#
loop_
_entity_poly.entity_id
_entity_poly.type
_entity_poly.pdbx_seq_one_letter_code
_entity_poly.pdbx_strand_id
1 'polypeptide(L)'
;MITALYSDQVIAENAPMDRQLAALVLARGNRIGYIASGPDPQRAFFDEKQRYYAKYGLVLDLFVDLDALSGDEEINRLFSCDAIHLSGGHTTAPRVFLDALRTL
;
A
#
# COMPACT_ATOMS: atom_id res chain seq x y z
N MET A 1 8.54 -12.78 3.15
CA MET A 1 7.75 -11.53 3.13
C MET A 1 8.56 -10.45 3.85
N ILE A 2 8.65 -9.22 3.32
CA ILE A 2 9.25 -8.07 4.04
C ILE A 2 8.11 -7.14 4.42
N THR A 3 8.03 -6.77 5.70
CA THR A 3 7.08 -5.79 6.22
C THR A 3 7.85 -4.54 6.62
N ALA A 4 7.44 -3.38 6.11
CA ALA A 4 8.00 -2.09 6.48
C ALA A 4 6.90 -1.23 7.12
N LEU A 5 7.16 -0.74 8.33
CA LEU A 5 6.32 0.25 9.00
C LEU A 5 7.03 1.60 8.91
N TYR A 6 6.48 2.52 8.12
CA TYR A 6 7.17 3.74 7.75
C TYR A 6 6.22 4.95 7.83
N SER A 7 6.44 5.76 8.87
CA SER A 7 5.74 7.05 9.09
C SER A 7 6.48 8.20 8.41
N ASP A 8 5.81 9.34 8.28
CA ASP A 8 6.38 10.60 7.75
C ASP A 8 6.96 10.46 6.34
N GLN A 9 6.34 9.60 5.52
CA GLN A 9 6.50 9.67 4.08
C GLN A 9 6.10 11.06 3.60
N VAL A 10 6.79 11.58 2.58
CA VAL A 10 6.54 12.87 1.90
C VAL A 10 7.28 14.09 2.49
N ILE A 11 8.05 13.95 3.58
CA ILE A 11 9.01 15.00 3.97
C ILE A 11 10.34 14.85 3.21
N ALA A 12 10.95 15.96 2.81
CA ALA A 12 12.13 15.96 1.93
C ALA A 12 13.35 15.27 2.58
N GLU A 13 13.46 15.39 3.90
CA GLU A 13 14.50 14.79 4.74
C GLU A 13 14.52 13.27 4.64
N ASN A 14 13.36 12.67 4.36
CA ASN A 14 13.20 11.22 4.28
C ASN A 14 13.38 10.65 2.86
N ALA A 15 13.68 11.47 1.87
CA ALA A 15 13.93 11.02 0.50
C ALA A 15 14.98 9.89 0.34
N PRO A 16 16.03 9.78 1.19
CA PRO A 16 16.92 8.60 1.18
C PRO A 16 16.18 7.31 1.55
N MET A 17 15.31 7.34 2.57
CA MET A 17 14.51 6.19 2.99
C MET A 17 13.50 5.81 1.92
N ASP A 18 12.85 6.79 1.29
CA ASP A 18 11.91 6.56 0.18
C ASP A 18 12.58 5.81 -0.98
N ARG A 19 13.80 6.23 -1.35
CA ARG A 19 14.60 5.55 -2.39
C ARG A 19 14.98 4.14 -1.98
N GLN A 20 15.33 3.91 -0.73
CA GLN A 20 15.67 2.58 -0.24
C GLN A 20 14.45 1.65 -0.25
N LEU A 21 13.29 2.14 0.20
CA LEU A 21 12.02 1.41 0.10
C LEU A 21 11.70 1.09 -1.36
N ALA A 22 11.83 2.07 -2.26
CA ALA A 22 11.54 1.87 -3.67
C ALA A 22 12.48 0.83 -4.29
N ALA A 23 13.77 0.86 -3.97
CA ALA A 23 14.74 -0.14 -4.43
C ALA A 23 14.38 -1.56 -3.97
N LEU A 24 13.86 -1.72 -2.74
CA LEU A 24 13.41 -3.02 -2.23
C LEU A 24 12.21 -3.57 -3.00
N VAL A 25 11.28 -2.70 -3.41
CA VAL A 25 10.14 -3.09 -4.26
C VAL A 25 10.61 -3.39 -5.68
N LEU A 26 11.47 -2.52 -6.24
CA LEU A 26 12.04 -2.65 -7.58
C LEU A 26 12.85 -3.95 -7.79
N ALA A 27 13.45 -4.48 -6.73
CA ALA A 27 14.13 -5.77 -6.75
C ALA A 27 13.17 -6.98 -6.96
N ARG A 28 11.85 -6.76 -6.86
CA ARG A 28 10.81 -7.79 -7.01
C ARG A 28 9.93 -7.57 -8.23
N GLY A 29 9.72 -6.30 -8.59
CA GLY A 29 8.93 -5.86 -9.73
C GLY A 29 8.64 -4.37 -9.57
N ASN A 30 7.47 -3.87 -9.96
CA ASN A 30 7.16 -2.45 -9.80
C ASN A 30 5.70 -2.16 -9.45
N ARG A 31 4.87 -3.18 -9.26
CA ARG A 31 3.44 -3.03 -9.04
C ARG A 31 3.12 -3.02 -7.55
N ILE A 32 2.35 -2.01 -7.14
CA ILE A 32 1.93 -1.80 -5.77
C ILE A 32 0.41 -1.85 -5.70
N GLY A 33 -0.11 -2.76 -4.88
CA GLY A 33 -1.52 -2.74 -4.47
C GLY A 33 -1.74 -1.75 -3.33
N TYR A 34 -2.88 -1.10 -3.30
CA TYR A 34 -3.27 -0.15 -2.25
C TYR A 34 -4.50 -0.66 -1.54
N ILE A 35 -4.43 -0.76 -0.22
CA ILE A 35 -5.57 -1.06 0.65
C ILE A 35 -5.92 0.21 1.42
N ALA A 36 -7.15 0.68 1.25
CA ALA A 36 -7.69 1.76 2.05
C ALA A 36 -8.04 1.23 3.45
N SER A 37 -7.53 1.87 4.51
CA SER A 37 -7.86 1.55 5.91
C SER A 37 -9.19 2.14 6.39
N GLY A 38 -9.86 2.91 5.55
CA GLY A 38 -11.19 3.46 5.77
C GLY A 38 -11.72 4.13 4.50
N PRO A 39 -12.94 4.68 4.53
CA PRO A 39 -13.59 5.22 3.33
C PRO A 39 -12.78 6.35 2.68
N ASP A 40 -12.34 6.13 1.44
CA ASP A 40 -11.74 7.15 0.57
C ASP A 40 -12.58 7.29 -0.72
N PRO A 41 -13.80 7.84 -0.64
CA PRO A 41 -14.74 7.87 -1.76
C PRO A 41 -14.22 8.73 -2.93
N GLN A 42 -13.35 9.70 -2.64
CA GLN A 42 -12.74 10.56 -3.65
C GLN A 42 -11.39 10.03 -4.14
N ARG A 43 -10.89 8.93 -3.57
CA ARG A 43 -9.58 8.34 -3.86
C ARG A 43 -8.42 9.33 -3.73
N ALA A 44 -8.58 10.35 -2.89
CA ALA A 44 -7.63 11.45 -2.80
C ALA A 44 -6.28 10.95 -2.24
N PHE A 45 -6.33 10.06 -1.25
CA PHE A 45 -5.12 9.47 -0.66
C PHE A 45 -4.47 8.46 -1.60
N PHE A 46 -5.28 7.69 -2.33
CA PHE A 46 -4.79 6.79 -3.38
C PHE A 46 -4.06 7.58 -4.48
N ASP A 47 -4.67 8.64 -5.00
CA ASP A 47 -4.09 9.47 -6.06
C ASP A 47 -2.81 10.17 -5.60
N GLU A 48 -2.78 10.66 -4.36
CA GLU A 48 -1.57 11.23 -3.77
C GLU A 48 -0.45 10.18 -3.72
N LYS A 49 -0.74 8.97 -3.23
CA LYS A 49 0.24 7.90 -3.15
C LYS A 49 0.68 7.37 -4.51
N GLN A 50 -0.21 7.37 -5.49
CA GLN A 50 0.14 7.05 -6.88
C GLN A 50 1.19 8.02 -7.42
N ARG A 51 0.98 9.33 -7.25
CA ARG A 51 1.95 10.35 -7.66
C ARG A 51 3.27 10.24 -6.88
N TYR A 52 3.19 9.92 -5.59
CA TYR A 52 4.37 9.71 -4.75
C TYR A 52 5.25 8.55 -5.28
N TYR A 53 4.66 7.37 -5.50
CA TYR A 53 5.40 6.20 -5.97
C TYR A 53 5.91 6.33 -7.41
N ALA A 54 5.16 7.03 -8.28
CA ALA A 54 5.57 7.30 -9.64
C ALA A 54 6.92 8.05 -9.72
N LYS A 55 7.24 8.90 -8.74
CA LYS A 55 8.54 9.60 -8.65
C LYS A 55 9.73 8.64 -8.54
N TYR A 56 9.50 7.42 -8.08
CA TYR A 56 10.52 6.39 -7.86
C TYR A 56 10.40 5.22 -8.87
N GLY A 57 9.62 5.37 -9.94
CA GLY A 57 9.46 4.34 -10.98
C GLY A 57 8.54 3.18 -10.59
N LEU A 58 7.74 3.35 -9.54
CA LEU A 58 6.77 2.37 -9.06
C LEU A 58 5.36 2.70 -9.57
N VAL A 59 4.57 1.66 -9.81
CA VAL A 59 3.21 1.75 -10.35
C VAL A 59 2.22 1.32 -9.29
N LEU A 60 1.38 2.24 -8.83
CA LEU A 60 0.29 1.97 -7.90
C LEU A 60 -1.03 2.04 -8.67
N ASP A 61 -1.59 0.88 -9.02
CA ASP A 61 -2.70 0.73 -9.98
C ASP A 61 -3.91 -0.05 -9.45
N LEU A 62 -3.74 -0.83 -8.38
CA LEU A 62 -4.81 -1.59 -7.75
C LEU A 62 -5.28 -0.89 -6.48
N PHE A 63 -6.51 -0.38 -6.48
CA PHE A 63 -7.20 0.13 -5.30
C PHE A 63 -8.12 -0.96 -4.75
N VAL A 64 -8.02 -1.22 -3.46
CA VAL A 64 -8.84 -2.18 -2.73
C VAL A 64 -9.38 -1.50 -1.47
N ASP A 65 -10.68 -1.61 -1.27
CA ASP A 65 -11.33 -1.21 -0.02
C ASP A 65 -11.39 -2.43 0.90
N LEU A 66 -10.86 -2.29 2.13
CA LEU A 66 -10.83 -3.39 3.10
C LEU A 66 -12.25 -3.88 3.44
N ASP A 67 -13.23 -2.98 3.48
CA ASP A 67 -14.62 -3.33 3.80
C ASP A 67 -15.32 -4.02 2.61
N ALA A 68 -14.79 -3.86 1.40
CA ALA A 68 -15.30 -4.49 0.19
C ALA A 68 -14.55 -5.79 -0.19
N LEU A 69 -13.41 -6.07 0.45
CA LEU A 69 -12.57 -7.23 0.17
C LEU A 69 -13.33 -8.52 0.46
N SER A 70 -13.96 -9.07 -0.58
CA SER A 70 -14.87 -10.21 -0.44
C SER A 70 -14.70 -11.16 -1.63
N GLY A 71 -13.67 -11.99 -1.57
CA GLY A 71 -13.49 -13.12 -2.48
C GLY A 71 -12.05 -13.39 -2.88
N ASP A 72 -11.80 -14.64 -3.26
CA ASP A 72 -10.48 -15.15 -3.63
C ASP A 72 -9.89 -14.41 -4.83
N GLU A 73 -10.71 -13.90 -5.75
CA GLU A 73 -10.22 -13.19 -6.95
C GLU A 73 -9.52 -11.87 -6.60
N GLU A 74 -10.13 -11.06 -5.73
CA GLU A 74 -9.58 -9.76 -5.35
C GLU A 74 -8.34 -9.93 -4.47
N ILE A 75 -8.37 -10.93 -3.58
CA ILE A 75 -7.22 -11.39 -2.81
C ILE A 75 -6.09 -11.80 -3.75
N ASN A 76 -6.34 -12.68 -4.72
CA ASN A 76 -5.33 -13.12 -5.69
C ASN A 76 -4.75 -11.96 -6.51
N ARG A 77 -5.58 -10.98 -6.89
CA ARG A 77 -5.11 -9.76 -7.57
C ARG A 77 -4.19 -8.94 -6.67
N LEU A 78 -4.52 -8.79 -5.39
CA LEU A 78 -3.68 -8.11 -4.41
C LEU A 78 -2.35 -8.84 -4.19
N PHE A 79 -2.35 -10.17 -4.09
CA PHE A 79 -1.13 -10.98 -3.96
C PHE A 79 -0.30 -11.08 -5.25
N SER A 80 -0.85 -10.69 -6.39
CA SER A 80 -0.10 -10.56 -7.64
C SER A 80 0.78 -9.30 -7.71
N CYS A 81 0.62 -8.37 -6.77
CA CYS A 81 1.45 -7.17 -6.67
C CYS A 81 2.79 -7.47 -5.97
N ASP A 82 3.82 -6.71 -6.33
CA ASP A 82 5.18 -6.86 -5.78
C ASP A 82 5.32 -6.29 -4.36
N ALA A 83 4.42 -5.35 -4.03
CA ALA A 83 4.23 -4.81 -2.69
C ALA A 83 2.78 -4.38 -2.47
N ILE A 84 2.41 -4.24 -1.21
CA ILE A 84 1.09 -3.75 -0.78
C ILE A 84 1.31 -2.54 0.13
N HIS A 85 0.69 -1.41 -0.23
CA HIS A 85 0.58 -0.21 0.58
C HIS A 85 -0.72 -0.25 1.37
N LEU A 86 -0.63 -0.19 2.70
CA LEU A 86 -1.78 0.08 3.54
C LEU A 86 -1.84 1.57 3.85
N SER A 87 -2.98 2.21 3.57
CA SER A 87 -3.14 3.63 3.85
C SER A 87 -3.18 3.92 5.35
N GLY A 88 -2.59 5.06 5.74
CA GLY A 88 -2.78 5.60 7.09
C GLY A 88 -4.20 6.17 7.25
N GLY A 89 -4.85 5.89 8.38
CA GLY A 89 -6.25 6.27 8.67
C GLY A 89 -6.66 5.76 10.05
N HIS A 90 -7.74 6.31 10.64
CA HIS A 90 -8.08 6.22 12.07
C HIS A 90 -7.68 4.90 12.77
N THR A 91 -6.89 5.04 13.83
CA THR A 91 -6.22 4.02 14.65
C THR A 91 -7.14 3.00 15.36
N THR A 92 -8.43 2.95 15.03
CA THR A 92 -9.39 1.92 15.50
C THR A 92 -9.47 0.68 14.61
N ALA A 93 -8.92 0.72 13.38
CA ALA A 93 -8.85 -0.43 12.47
C ALA A 93 -7.65 -1.43 12.56
N PRO A 94 -6.69 -1.38 13.53
CA PRO A 94 -5.54 -2.29 13.52
C PRO A 94 -5.91 -3.77 13.62
N ARG A 95 -7.05 -4.12 14.26
CA ARG A 95 -7.40 -5.51 14.53
C ARG A 95 -7.85 -6.25 13.27
N VAL A 96 -8.71 -5.63 12.45
CA VAL A 96 -9.19 -6.23 11.18
C VAL A 96 -8.03 -6.44 10.21
N PHE A 97 -7.11 -5.48 10.14
CA PHE A 97 -5.92 -5.59 9.29
C PHE A 97 -4.95 -6.69 9.75
N LEU A 98 -4.67 -6.78 11.06
CA LEU A 98 -3.81 -7.84 11.61
C LEU A 98 -4.45 -9.22 11.46
N ASP A 99 -5.77 -9.32 11.55
CA ASP A 99 -6.49 -10.58 11.33
C ASP A 99 -6.45 -10.99 9.85
N ALA A 100 -6.65 -10.06 8.91
CA ALA A 100 -6.51 -10.32 7.47
C ALA A 100 -5.10 -10.80 7.09
N LEU A 101 -4.05 -10.21 7.66
CA LEU A 101 -2.65 -10.63 7.44
C LEU A 101 -2.31 -11.99 8.07
N ARG A 102 -3.06 -12.45 9.08
CA ARG A 102 -2.83 -13.77 9.73
C ARG A 102 -3.45 -14.94 8.97
N THR A 103 -4.40 -14.66 8.08
CA THR A 103 -5.07 -15.64 7.21
C THR A 103 -4.37 -15.88 5.87
N LEU A 104 -3.22 -15.24 5.65
CA LEU A 104 -2.38 -15.34 4.45
C LEU A 104 -1.03 -15.96 4.77
#